data_AF-A0A3D0H6X3-F1
#
_entry.id   AF-A0A3D0H6X3-F1
#
_cell.length_a   1.000
_cell.length_b   1.000
_cell.length_c   1.000
_cell.angle_alpha   90.00
_cell.angle_beta   90.00
_cell.angle_gamma   90.00
#
_symmetry.space_group_name_H-M   'P 1'
#
loop_
_entity.id
_entity.type
_entity.pdbx_description
1 polymer ?
#
loop_
_entity_poly.entity_id
_entity_poly.type
_entity_poly.pdbx_seq_one_letter_code
_entity_poly.pdbx_strand_id
1 'polypeptide(L)'
;MTDSSTWVAEKNNMPQLKVLFRGDKALINVYHAMCLPAGASPGATFASQFIQFVASQQGQKILREFGKDKFGEGLYNDADYARKYE
;
A
#
# COMPACT_ATOMS: atom_id res chain seq x y z
N MET A 1 -1.18 11.68 13.87
CA MET A 1 -0.47 10.45 13.48
C MET A 1 -0.32 10.49 11.98
N THR A 2 0.89 10.36 11.45
CA THR A 2 1.18 10.45 10.01
C THR A 2 1.56 9.06 9.52
N ASP A 3 0.95 8.59 8.44
CA ASP A 3 1.31 7.31 7.84
C ASP A 3 2.69 7.38 7.17
N SER A 4 3.28 6.22 6.87
CA SER A 4 4.62 6.15 6.28
C SER A 4 4.71 6.80 4.90
N SER A 5 3.68 6.68 4.06
CA SER A 5 3.71 7.21 2.69
C SER A 5 3.73 8.75 2.69
N THR A 6 2.91 9.37 3.55
CA THR A 6 2.93 10.83 3.76
C THR A 6 4.28 11.29 4.30
N TRP A 7 4.86 10.55 5.26
CA TRP A 7 6.21 10.85 5.76
C TRP A 7 7.26 10.79 4.64
N VAL A 8 7.26 9.75 3.82
CA VAL A 8 8.20 9.60 2.69
C VAL A 8 8.09 10.78 1.73
N ALA A 9 6.86 11.19 1.41
CA ALA A 9 6.61 12.27 0.47
C ALA A 9 7.06 13.66 0.99
N GLU A 10 6.90 13.91 2.30
CA GLU A 10 7.02 15.26 2.87
C GLU A 10 8.22 15.50 3.79
N LYS A 11 8.98 14.46 4.19
CA LYS A 11 10.11 14.60 5.13
C LYS A 11 11.14 15.66 4.71
N ASN A 12 11.35 15.86 3.41
CA ASN A 12 12.29 16.85 2.89
C ASN A 12 11.77 18.29 3.02
N ASN A 13 10.45 18.49 3.11
CA ASN A 13 9.81 19.79 3.31
C ASN A 13 9.67 20.13 4.80
N MET A 14 9.92 19.16 5.69
CA MET A 14 9.67 19.26 7.13
C MET A 14 10.91 18.87 7.96
N PRO A 15 12.06 19.57 7.80
CA PRO A 15 13.36 19.15 8.35
C PRO A 15 13.42 19.08 9.88
N GLN A 16 12.45 19.71 10.58
CA GLN A 16 12.37 19.69 12.03
C GLN A 16 11.55 18.52 12.57
N LEU A 17 10.76 17.85 11.74
CA LEU A 17 9.99 16.68 12.16
C LEU A 17 10.88 15.45 12.25
N LYS A 18 10.61 14.61 13.26
CA LYS A 18 11.34 13.38 13.51
C LYS A 18 10.37 12.23 13.74
N VAL A 19 10.76 11.04 13.30
CA VAL A 19 10.04 9.81 13.61
C VAL A 19 10.30 9.47 15.08
N LEU A 20 9.25 9.48 15.90
CA LEU A 20 9.34 9.11 17.32
C LEU A 20 9.08 7.62 17.56
N PHE A 21 8.19 7.03 16.75
CA PHE A 21 7.79 5.63 16.85
C PHE A 21 7.70 5.02 15.45
N ARG A 22 8.13 3.76 15.29
CA ARG A 22 8.09 3.01 14.04
C ARG A 22 8.16 1.50 14.33
N GLY A 23 7.47 0.70 13.51
CA GLY A 23 7.63 -0.75 13.47
C GLY A 23 6.74 -1.54 14.42
N ASP A 24 5.95 -0.88 15.27
CA ASP A 24 4.94 -1.54 16.09
C ASP A 24 3.81 -2.12 15.21
N LYS A 25 3.32 -3.32 15.55
CA LYS A 25 2.19 -3.97 14.85
C LYS A 25 0.94 -3.08 14.82
N ALA A 26 0.70 -2.28 15.87
CA ALA A 26 -0.40 -1.33 15.96
C ALA A 26 -0.32 -0.19 14.93
N LEU A 27 0.84 0.03 14.31
CA LEU A 27 1.06 1.08 13.30
C LEU A 27 0.94 0.54 11.87
N ILE A 28 0.66 -0.76 11.70
CA ILE A 28 0.50 -1.36 10.38
C ILE A 28 -0.87 -1.00 9.81
N ASN A 29 -0.88 -0.46 8.60
CA ASN A 29 -2.08 -0.09 7.86
C ASN A 29 -2.27 -1.03 6.66
N VAL A 30 -2.93 -2.17 6.88
CA VAL A 30 -3.19 -3.18 5.84
C VAL A 30 -4.41 -2.79 5.01
N TYR A 31 -4.27 -2.78 3.69
CA TYR A 31 -5.36 -2.56 2.75
C TYR A 31 -5.90 -3.89 2.23
N HIS A 32 -7.23 -3.99 2.17
CA HIS A 32 -7.93 -5.14 1.60
C HIS A 32 -8.72 -4.71 0.36
N ALA A 33 -8.67 -5.53 -0.68
CA ALA A 33 -9.52 -5.37 -1.85
C ALA A 33 -10.69 -6.36 -1.76
N MET A 34 -11.91 -5.84 -1.76
CA MET A 34 -13.14 -6.64 -1.61
C MET A 34 -13.97 -6.56 -2.88
N CYS A 35 -14.52 -7.69 -3.32
CA CYS A 35 -15.46 -7.75 -4.44
C CYS A 35 -16.86 -8.14 -3.97
N LEU A 36 -17.87 -7.66 -4.71
CA LEU A 36 -19.21 -8.21 -4.62
C LEU A 36 -19.24 -9.64 -5.19
N PRO A 37 -20.21 -10.47 -4.78
CA PRO A 37 -20.42 -11.78 -5.38
C PRO A 37 -20.58 -11.72 -6.90
N ALA A 38 -20.25 -12.81 -7.58
CA ALA A 38 -20.42 -12.92 -9.02
C ALA A 38 -21.89 -12.67 -9.42
N GLY A 39 -22.11 -11.85 -10.46
CA GLY A 39 -23.44 -11.49 -10.94
C GLY A 39 -24.19 -10.44 -10.12
N ALA A 40 -23.67 -10.00 -8.96
CA ALA A 40 -24.31 -8.99 -8.13
C ALA A 40 -24.36 -7.59 -8.79
N SER A 41 -23.46 -7.32 -9.75
CA SER A 41 -23.51 -6.12 -10.59
C SER A 41 -22.83 -6.37 -11.93
N PRO A 42 -23.10 -5.54 -12.97
CA PRO A 42 -22.37 -5.61 -14.23
C PRO A 42 -20.85 -5.46 -14.08
N GLY A 43 -20.41 -4.78 -13.01
CA GLY A 43 -19.00 -4.55 -12.71
C GLY A 43 -18.30 -5.66 -11.91
N ALA A 44 -19.03 -6.65 -11.38
CA ALA A 44 -18.46 -7.64 -10.46
C ALA A 44 -17.30 -8.44 -11.10
N THR A 45 -17.43 -8.80 -12.38
CA THR A 45 -16.38 -9.51 -13.13
C THR A 45 -15.11 -8.66 -13.26
N PHE A 46 -15.24 -7.38 -13.62
CA PHE A 46 -14.10 -6.48 -13.75
C PHE A 46 -13.43 -6.20 -12.41
N ALA A 47 -14.21 -6.05 -11.33
CA ALA A 47 -13.67 -5.89 -9.98
C ALA A 47 -12.82 -7.12 -9.59
N SER A 48 -13.31 -8.34 -9.85
CA SER A 48 -12.55 -9.57 -9.58
C SER A 48 -11.25 -9.62 -10.40
N GLN A 49 -11.29 -9.27 -11.68
CA GLN A 49 -10.10 -9.24 -12.54
C GLN A 49 -9.08 -8.19 -12.07
N PHE A 50 -9.55 -7.03 -11.65
CA PHE A 50 -8.70 -5.99 -11.08
C PHE A 50 -8.02 -6.45 -9.80
N ILE A 51 -8.75 -7.09 -8.88
CA ILE A 51 -8.19 -7.64 -7.64
C ILE A 51 -7.11 -8.69 -7.95
N GLN A 52 -7.37 -9.58 -8.91
CA GLN A 52 -6.37 -10.56 -9.36
C GLN A 52 -5.12 -9.88 -9.93
N PHE A 53 -5.27 -8.83 -10.73
CA PHE A 53 -4.16 -8.05 -11.24
C PHE A 53 -3.37 -7.38 -10.11
N VAL A 54 -4.03 -6.71 -9.17
CA VAL A 54 -3.39 -6.07 -8.02
C VAL A 54 -2.60 -7.09 -7.21
N ALA A 55 -3.15 -8.29 -6.97
CA ALA A 55 -2.50 -9.37 -6.24
C ALA A 55 -1.37 -10.08 -7.02
N SER A 56 -1.28 -9.89 -8.35
CA SER A 56 -0.25 -10.52 -9.18
C SER A 56 1.16 -9.97 -8.89
N GLN A 57 2.20 -10.68 -9.33
CA GLN A 57 3.58 -10.22 -9.22
C GLN A 57 3.80 -8.85 -9.88
N GLN A 58 3.11 -8.58 -10.99
CA GLN A 58 3.16 -7.30 -11.69
C GLN A 58 2.49 -6.19 -10.87
N GLY A 59 1.28 -6.42 -10.35
CA GLY A 59 0.58 -5.45 -9.50
C GLY A 59 1.37 -5.11 -8.24
N GLN A 60 1.88 -6.13 -7.56
CA GLN A 60 2.74 -5.96 -6.38
C GLN A 60 4.07 -5.27 -6.71
N LYS A 61 4.59 -5.42 -7.93
CA LYS A 61 5.77 -4.67 -8.41
C LYS A 61 5.49 -3.18 -8.52
N ILE A 62 4.37 -2.82 -9.13
CA ILE A 62 3.94 -1.44 -9.24
C ILE A 62 3.82 -0.82 -7.85
N LEU A 63 3.17 -1.51 -6.90
CA LEU A 63 2.99 -1.02 -5.52
C LEU A 63 4.33 -0.75 -4.81
N ARG A 64 5.25 -1.72 -4.79
CA ARG A 64 6.54 -1.59 -4.08
C ARG A 64 7.52 -0.63 -4.75
N GLU A 65 7.34 -0.30 -6.03
CA GLU A 65 8.20 0.63 -6.77
C GLU A 65 7.63 2.06 -6.80
N PHE A 66 6.33 2.21 -6.54
CA PHE A 66 5.66 3.50 -6.58
C PHE A 66 6.33 4.55 -5.68
N GLY A 67 6.77 5.65 -6.30
CA GLY A 67 7.39 6.79 -5.63
C GLY A 67 8.90 6.70 -5.44
N LYS A 68 9.55 5.55 -5.68
CA LYS A 68 11.01 5.39 -5.48
C LYS A 68 11.83 6.41 -6.24
N ASP A 69 11.52 6.62 -7.51
CA ASP A 69 12.27 7.54 -8.37
C ASP A 69 12.20 9.00 -7.89
N LYS A 70 11.10 9.36 -7.21
CA LYS A 70 10.84 10.73 -6.74
C LYS A 70 11.30 10.97 -5.30
N PHE A 71 11.16 9.97 -4.42
CA PHE A 71 11.33 10.13 -2.98
C PHE A 71 12.47 9.30 -2.39
N GLY A 72 13.16 8.51 -3.22
CA GLY A 72 14.28 7.64 -2.82
C GLY A 72 13.87 6.33 -2.15
N GLU A 73 12.60 6.18 -1.79
CA GLU A 73 12.02 4.97 -1.20
C GLU A 73 10.56 4.79 -1.66
N GLY A 74 10.04 3.57 -1.58
CA GLY A 74 8.67 3.28 -2.00
C GLY A 74 7.66 3.83 -1.00
N LEU A 75 6.53 4.35 -1.50
CA LEU A 75 5.45 4.84 -0.65
C LEU A 75 4.67 3.71 0.03
N TYR A 76 4.62 2.55 -0.62
CA TYR A 76 3.87 1.39 -0.17
C TYR A 76 4.78 0.16 -0.08
N ASN A 77 4.42 -0.74 0.83
CA ASN A 77 4.94 -2.09 0.86
C ASN A 77 3.95 -3.05 0.18
N ASP A 78 4.43 -4.20 -0.29
CA ASP A 78 3.60 -5.21 -0.95
C ASP A 78 2.91 -6.16 0.05
N ALA A 79 2.11 -7.07 -0.49
CA ALA A 79 1.37 -8.07 0.27
C ALA A 79 2.30 -9.03 1.04
N ASP A 80 3.50 -9.31 0.55
CA ASP A 80 4.47 -10.18 1.25
C ASP A 80 4.96 -9.52 2.54
N TYR A 81 5.14 -8.20 2.53
CA TYR A 81 5.42 -7.44 3.75
C TYR A 81 4.23 -7.47 4.72
N ALA A 82 3.00 -7.27 4.21
CA ALA A 82 1.79 -7.21 5.03
C ALA A 82 1.49 -8.53 5.76
N ARG A 83 1.70 -9.69 5.10
CA ARG A 83 1.45 -11.03 5.68
C ARG A 83 2.23 -11.34 6.96
N LYS A 84 3.27 -10.56 7.30
CA LYS A 84 4.00 -10.70 8.57
C LYS A 84 3.17 -10.24 9.78
N TYR A 85 2.08 -9.52 9.55
CA TYR A 85 1.29 -8.86 10.58
C TYR A 85 -0.17 -9.33 10.62
N GLU A 86 -0.60 -10.20 9.72
CA GLU A 86 -1.87 -10.93 9.83
C GLU A 86 -1.75 -12.01 10.92
#